data_AF-A0A523T029-F1
#
_entry.id   AF-A0A523T029-F1
#
_cell.length_a   1.000
_cell.length_b   1.000
_cell.length_c   1.000
_cell.angle_alpha   90.00
_cell.angle_beta   90.00
_cell.angle_gamma   90.00
#
_symmetry.space_group_name_H-M   'P 1'
#
loop_
_entity.id
_entity.type
_entity.pdbx_description
1 polymer ?
#
loop_
_entity_poly.entity_id
_entity_poly.type
_entity_poly.pdbx_seq_one_letter_code
_entity_poly.pdbx_strand_id
1 'polypeptide(L)'
;MSLEKILKKIVDDGQAEADRIILENQKKAEEIKENARKETLELAEALLKEAEQKGNLEANRLITHARLEKRINILSRKKELIDEVLEKAFVKESLGKKSLKRKIILKDGEIEESFDEKKLKEELRPGLESYIAKVLRI
;
A
#
# COMPACT_ATOMS: atom_id res chain seq x y z
N MET A 1 24.53 58.86 -64.30
CA MET A 1 24.00 57.51 -64.01
C MET A 1 22.49 57.54 -64.26
N SER A 2 21.94 56.59 -65.02
CA SER A 2 20.50 56.55 -65.37
C SER A 2 19.65 56.23 -64.14
N LEU A 3 18.51 56.89 -64.00
CA LEU A 3 17.50 56.70 -62.94
C LEU A 3 17.11 55.22 -62.79
N GLU A 4 17.09 54.49 -63.91
CA GLU A 4 16.78 53.05 -63.98
C GLU A 4 17.75 52.18 -63.17
N LYS A 5 19.04 52.54 -63.10
CA LYS A 5 20.03 51.80 -62.30
C LYS A 5 19.78 51.95 -60.80
N ILE A 6 19.30 53.12 -60.37
CA ILE A 6 18.97 53.40 -58.97
C ILE A 6 17.71 52.61 -58.58
N LEU A 7 16.68 52.65 -59.44
CA LEU A 7 15.43 51.91 -59.23
C LEU A 7 15.68 50.40 -59.15
N LYS A 8 16.49 49.86 -60.05
CA LYS A 8 16.86 48.44 -60.03
C LYS A 8 17.58 48.06 -58.73
N LYS A 9 18.53 48.88 -58.27
CA LYS A 9 19.25 48.63 -57.03
C LYS A 9 18.34 48.65 -55.80
N ILE A 10 17.36 49.56 -55.74
CA ILE A 10 16.38 49.61 -54.64
C ILE A 10 15.52 48.34 -54.60
N VAL A 11 15.11 47.85 -55.78
CA VAL A 11 14.33 46.59 -55.88
C VAL A 11 15.18 45.40 -55.46
N ASP A 12 16.43 45.32 -55.94
CA ASP A 12 17.36 44.23 -55.61
C ASP A 12 17.68 44.22 -54.09
N ASP A 13 17.95 45.40 -53.50
CA ASP A 13 18.21 45.55 -52.06
C ASP A 13 16.97 45.20 -51.22
N GLY A 14 15.78 45.61 -51.67
CA GLY A 14 14.51 45.28 -51.01
C GLY A 14 14.17 43.79 -51.06
N GLN A 15 14.45 43.14 -52.19
CA GLN A 15 14.27 41.69 -52.34
C GLN A 15 15.25 40.92 -51.45
N ALA A 16 16.53 41.33 -51.43
CA ALA A 16 17.53 40.70 -50.57
C ALA A 16 17.20 40.81 -49.08
N GLU A 17 16.69 41.96 -48.63
CA GLU A 17 16.27 42.15 -47.24
C GLU A 17 15.01 41.32 -46.92
N ALA A 18 14.04 41.25 -47.83
CA ALA A 18 12.85 40.41 -47.66
C ALA A 18 13.23 38.93 -47.56
N ASP A 19 14.10 38.44 -48.43
CA ASP A 19 14.57 37.05 -48.43
C ASP A 19 15.34 36.74 -47.14
N ARG A 20 16.15 37.68 -46.65
CA ARG A 20 16.85 37.56 -45.36
C ARG A 20 15.87 37.44 -44.19
N ILE A 21 14.85 38.29 -44.13
CA ILE A 21 13.82 38.26 -43.08
C ILE A 21 13.05 36.93 -43.12
N ILE A 22 12.71 36.44 -44.31
CA ILE A 22 12.03 35.15 -44.47
C ILE A 22 12.92 34.01 -43.95
N LEU A 23 14.21 33.99 -44.33
CA LEU A 23 15.15 32.96 -43.88
C LEU A 23 15.33 32.98 -42.36
N GLU A 24 15.50 34.16 -41.76
CA GLU A 24 15.62 34.31 -40.31
C GLU A 24 14.36 33.84 -39.57
N ASN A 25 13.18 34.15 -40.08
CA ASN A 25 11.91 33.71 -39.50
C ASN A 25 11.71 32.19 -39.64
N GLN A 26 12.08 31.61 -40.78
CA GLN A 26 12.04 30.15 -40.99
C GLN A 26 12.96 29.45 -39.99
N LYS A 27 14.18 29.96 -39.80
CA LYS A 27 15.12 29.40 -38.82
C LYS A 27 14.57 29.46 -37.41
N LYS A 28 14.03 30.61 -36.99
CA LYS A 28 13.38 30.77 -35.67
C LYS A 28 12.18 29.83 -35.50
N ALA A 29 11.38 29.65 -36.54
CA ALA A 29 10.24 28.73 -36.50
C ALA A 29 10.67 27.27 -36.30
N GLU A 30 11.74 26.84 -36.96
CA GLU A 30 12.30 25.50 -36.76
C GLU A 30 12.95 25.33 -35.38
N GLU A 31 13.66 26.33 -34.87
CA GLU A 31 14.19 26.31 -33.50
C GLU A 31 13.08 26.19 -32.46
N ILE A 32 11.97 26.92 -32.63
CA ILE A 32 10.79 26.82 -31.74
C ILE A 32 10.19 25.41 -31.80
N LYS A 33 10.02 24.83 -33.00
CA LYS A 33 9.49 23.47 -33.15
C LYS A 33 10.38 22.43 -32.49
N GLU A 34 11.69 22.51 -32.70
CA GLU A 34 12.65 21.57 -32.11
C GLU A 34 12.69 21.68 -30.59
N ASN A 35 12.67 22.89 -30.03
CA ASN A 35 12.62 23.08 -28.59
C ASN A 35 11.30 22.54 -28.00
N ALA A 36 10.16 22.87 -28.62
CA ALA A 36 8.86 22.36 -28.18
C ALA A 36 8.79 20.83 -28.23
N ARG A 37 9.39 20.20 -29.25
CA ARG A 37 9.49 18.73 -29.34
C ARG A 37 10.32 18.16 -28.20
N LYS A 38 11.49 18.73 -27.91
CA LYS A 38 12.35 18.27 -26.81
C LYS A 38 11.65 18.39 -25.47
N GLU A 39 11.06 19.55 -25.18
CA GLU A 39 10.31 19.78 -23.94
C GLU A 39 9.14 18.81 -23.80
N THR A 40 8.40 18.55 -24.89
CA THR A 40 7.28 17.60 -24.87
C THR A 40 7.77 16.17 -24.61
N LEU A 41 8.90 15.76 -25.18
CA LEU A 41 9.49 14.44 -24.95
C LEU A 41 9.95 14.29 -23.49
N GLU A 42 10.63 15.29 -22.94
CA GLU A 42 11.07 15.30 -21.54
C GLU A 42 9.89 15.24 -20.57
N LEU A 43 8.83 16.01 -20.83
CA LEU A 43 7.59 15.98 -20.06
C LEU A 43 6.90 14.61 -20.15
N ALA A 44 6.83 14.02 -21.34
CA ALA A 44 6.24 12.70 -21.53
C ALA A 44 7.02 11.62 -20.76
N GLU A 45 8.36 11.66 -20.83
CA GLU A 45 9.21 10.73 -20.09
C GLU A 45 9.03 10.89 -18.57
N ALA A 46 9.00 12.13 -18.08
CA ALA A 46 8.77 12.42 -16.67
C ALA A 46 7.41 11.89 -16.18
N LEU A 47 6.35 12.10 -16.96
CA LEU A 47 5.00 11.59 -16.67
C LEU A 47 4.94 10.07 -16.65
N LEU A 48 5.59 9.41 -17.61
CA LEU A 48 5.67 7.94 -17.64
C LEU A 48 6.39 7.40 -16.40
N LYS A 49 7.52 8.02 -16.03
CA LYS A 49 8.30 7.62 -14.86
C LYS A 49 7.52 7.81 -13.56
N GLU A 50 6.79 8.92 -13.43
CA GLU A 50 5.93 9.18 -12.27
C GLU A 50 4.77 8.17 -12.21
N ALA A 51 4.13 7.88 -13.35
CA ALA A 51 3.05 6.90 -13.43
C ALA A 51 3.53 5.49 -13.05
N GLU A 52 4.72 5.09 -13.52
CA GLU A 52 5.35 3.81 -13.17
C GLU A 52 5.65 3.74 -11.67
N GLN A 53 6.23 4.79 -11.08
CA GLN A 53 6.50 4.84 -9.65
C GLN A 53 5.21 4.72 -8.83
N LYS A 54 4.15 5.45 -9.20
CA LYS A 54 2.84 5.37 -8.55
C LYS A 54 2.25 3.96 -8.69
N GLY A 55 2.31 3.37 -9.88
CA GLY A 55 1.86 2.00 -10.13
C GLY A 55 2.58 0.98 -9.25
N ASN A 56 3.90 1.09 -9.13
CA ASN A 56 4.71 0.21 -8.27
C ASN A 56 4.38 0.37 -6.78
N LEU A 57 4.15 1.61 -6.33
CA LEU A 57 3.72 1.87 -4.94
C LEU A 57 2.36 1.26 -4.65
N GLU A 58 1.38 1.42 -5.53
CA GLU A 58 0.05 0.83 -5.38
C GLU A 58 0.08 -0.70 -5.42
N ALA A 59 0.85 -1.30 -6.33
CA ALA A 59 1.04 -2.75 -6.38
C ALA A 59 1.61 -3.28 -5.04
N ASN A 60 2.61 -2.59 -4.48
CA ASN A 60 3.19 -2.95 -3.18
C ASN A 60 2.18 -2.78 -2.03
N ARG A 61 1.33 -1.74 -2.07
CA ARG A 61 0.24 -1.55 -1.09
C ARG A 61 -0.74 -2.71 -1.15
N LEU A 62 -1.19 -3.10 -2.34
CA LEU A 62 -2.10 -4.22 -2.53
C LEU A 62 -1.53 -5.54 -1.98
N ILE A 63 -0.26 -5.85 -2.30
CA ILE A 63 0.40 -7.05 -1.79
C ILE A 63 0.50 -7.02 -0.27
N THR A 64 0.84 -5.87 0.30
CA THR A 64 0.95 -5.70 1.75
C THR A 64 -0.40 -5.89 2.43
N HIS A 65 -1.46 -5.31 1.86
CA HIS A 65 -2.83 -5.47 2.35
C HIS A 65 -3.28 -6.93 2.32
N ALA A 66 -3.08 -7.62 1.19
CA ALA A 66 -3.43 -9.03 1.05
C ALA A 66 -2.67 -9.92 2.05
N ARG A 67 -1.39 -9.64 2.30
CA ARG A 67 -0.59 -10.34 3.32
C ARG A 67 -1.13 -10.09 4.73
N LEU A 68 -1.54 -8.86 5.02
CA LEU A 68 -2.12 -8.50 6.31
C LEU A 68 -3.46 -9.20 6.54
N GLU A 69 -4.37 -9.13 5.56
CA GLU A 69 -5.66 -9.84 5.60
C GLU A 69 -5.47 -11.34 5.80
N LYS A 70 -4.55 -11.96 5.05
CA LYS A 70 -4.20 -13.37 5.24
C LYS A 70 -3.76 -13.65 6.68
N ARG A 71 -2.91 -12.81 7.26
CA ARG A 71 -2.43 -12.97 8.64
C ARG A 71 -3.57 -12.82 9.64
N ILE A 72 -4.43 -11.82 9.47
CA ILE A 72 -5.61 -11.60 10.32
C ILE A 72 -6.53 -12.82 10.27
N ASN A 73 -6.84 -13.32 9.08
CA ASN A 73 -7.72 -14.48 8.90
C ASN A 73 -7.14 -15.74 9.56
N ILE A 74 -5.83 -15.99 9.41
CA ILE A 74 -5.15 -17.11 10.08
C ILE A 74 -5.24 -16.96 11.61
N LEU A 75 -4.99 -15.77 12.15
CA LEU A 75 -5.04 -15.54 13.59
C LEU A 75 -6.46 -15.68 14.14
N SER A 76 -7.45 -15.13 13.44
CA SER A 76 -8.87 -15.29 13.79
C SER A 76 -9.24 -16.77 13.84
N ARG A 77 -8.88 -17.53 12.78
CA ARG A 77 -9.21 -18.95 12.72
C ARG A 77 -8.53 -19.77 13.80
N LYS A 78 -7.27 -19.45 14.13
CA LYS A 78 -6.57 -20.08 15.27
C LYS A 78 -7.29 -19.81 16.59
N LYS A 79 -7.71 -18.57 16.82
CA LYS A 79 -8.47 -18.18 18.01
C LYS A 79 -9.79 -18.94 18.10
N GLU A 80 -10.55 -18.99 17.01
CA GLU A 80 -11.81 -19.75 16.94
C GLU A 80 -11.62 -21.23 17.28
N LEU A 81 -10.56 -21.86 16.77
CA LEU A 81 -10.27 -23.28 17.07
C LEU A 81 -9.93 -23.50 18.54
N ILE A 82 -9.16 -22.59 19.16
CA ILE A 82 -8.86 -22.65 20.60
C ILE A 82 -10.16 -22.53 21.40
N ASP A 83 -11.03 -21.62 21.00
CA ASP A 83 -12.31 -21.37 21.67
C ASP A 83 -13.23 -22.59 21.57
N GLU A 84 -13.31 -23.19 20.38
CA GLU A 84 -14.06 -24.43 20.14
C GLU A 84 -13.54 -25.60 20.98
N VAL A 85 -12.22 -25.75 21.11
CA VAL A 85 -11.60 -26.79 21.94
C VAL A 85 -11.93 -26.57 23.42
N LEU A 86 -11.82 -25.34 23.90
CA LEU A 86 -12.18 -24.99 25.28
C LEU A 86 -13.67 -25.28 25.53
N GLU A 87 -14.57 -24.81 24.67
CA GLU A 87 -16.01 -25.09 24.82
C GLU A 87 -16.31 -26.59 24.88
N LYS A 88 -15.75 -27.38 23.96
CA LYS A 88 -15.95 -28.83 23.95
C LYS A 88 -15.42 -29.50 25.22
N ALA A 89 -14.28 -29.05 25.75
CA ALA A 89 -13.73 -29.58 27.00
C ALA A 89 -14.65 -29.32 28.19
N PHE A 90 -15.21 -28.11 28.30
CA PHE A 90 -16.14 -27.75 29.38
C PHE A 90 -17.50 -28.44 29.27
N VAL A 91 -18.02 -28.62 28.05
CA VAL A 91 -19.24 -29.43 27.83
C VAL A 91 -19.01 -30.89 28.23
N LYS A 92 -17.84 -31.45 27.91
CA LYS A 92 -17.51 -32.83 28.31
C LYS A 92 -17.39 -32.98 29.83
N GLU A 93 -16.81 -31.98 30.51
CA GLU A 93 -16.68 -32.00 31.98
C GLU A 93 -18.04 -31.85 32.68
N SER A 94 -18.92 -30.98 32.17
CA SER A 94 -20.28 -30.82 32.73
C SER A 94 -21.14 -32.08 32.58
N LEU A 95 -20.93 -32.86 31.51
CA LEU A 95 -21.51 -34.20 31.34
C LEU A 95 -20.95 -35.23 32.36
N GLY A 96 -19.76 -34.99 32.91
CA GLY A 96 -19.09 -35.83 33.91
C GLY A 96 -19.60 -35.70 35.35
N LYS A 97 -20.63 -34.86 35.61
CA LYS A 97 -21.25 -34.61 36.93
C LYS A 97 -20.31 -34.05 38.02
N LYS A 98 -19.07 -33.69 37.72
CA LYS A 98 -18.17 -32.99 38.66
C LYS A 98 -18.20 -31.49 38.36
N SER A 99 -18.87 -30.72 39.23
CA SER A 99 -18.75 -29.27 39.17
C SER A 99 -17.36 -28.85 39.68
N LEU A 100 -16.66 -28.04 38.89
CA LEU A 100 -15.40 -27.44 39.30
C LEU A 100 -15.67 -26.48 40.47
N LYS A 101 -14.99 -26.69 41.60
CA LYS A 101 -15.09 -25.85 42.81
C LYS A 101 -13.80 -25.08 43.04
N ARG A 102 -13.92 -23.80 43.38
CA ARG A 102 -12.81 -22.94 43.77
C ARG A 102 -12.62 -23.01 45.26
N LYS A 103 -11.41 -23.30 45.71
CA LYS A 103 -11.02 -23.20 47.12
C LYS A 103 -10.24 -21.91 47.33
N ILE A 104 -10.78 -21.00 48.14
CA ILE A 104 -10.11 -19.76 48.53
C ILE A 104 -9.53 -19.97 49.94
N ILE A 105 -8.20 -19.88 50.06
CA ILE A 105 -7.50 -20.01 51.33
C ILE A 105 -7.34 -18.60 51.92
N LEU A 106 -8.06 -18.32 53.01
CA LEU A 106 -7.93 -17.09 53.79
C LEU A 106 -7.19 -17.40 55.10
N LYS A 107 -6.68 -16.36 55.77
CA LYS A 107 -6.01 -16.50 57.09
C LYS A 107 -6.88 -17.18 58.16
N ASP A 108 -8.21 -17.03 58.05
CA ASP A 108 -9.17 -17.49 59.05
C ASP A 108 -10.03 -18.69 58.61
N GLY A 109 -9.72 -19.31 57.45
CA GLY A 109 -10.42 -20.52 56.98
C GLY A 109 -10.43 -20.72 55.46
N GLU A 110 -11.06 -21.82 55.04
CA GLU A 110 -11.21 -22.21 53.64
C GLU A 110 -12.66 -22.00 53.17
N ILE A 111 -12.86 -21.28 52.07
CA ILE A 111 -14.18 -21.08 51.45
C ILE A 111 -14.22 -21.84 50.12
N GLU A 112 -15.24 -22.67 49.92
CA GLU A 112 -15.54 -23.30 48.63
C GLU A 112 -16.64 -22.52 47.89
N GLU A 113 -16.34 -22.01 46.69
CA GLU A 113 -17.30 -21.36 45.80
C GLU A 113 -17.42 -22.11 44.47
N SER A 114 -18.60 -22.03 43.84
CA SER A 114 -18.78 -22.52 42.47
C SER A 114 -18.02 -21.62 41.50
N PHE A 115 -17.24 -22.21 40.58
CA PHE A 115 -16.50 -21.45 39.57
C PHE A 115 -17.40 -20.81 38.52
N ASP A 116 -17.06 -19.59 38.10
CA ASP A 116 -17.58 -18.97 36.87
C ASP A 116 -16.82 -19.55 35.66
N GLU A 117 -17.54 -20.25 34.79
CA GLU A 117 -17.02 -20.88 33.58
C GLU A 117 -16.37 -19.86 32.63
N LYS A 118 -16.92 -18.64 32.50
CA LYS A 118 -16.37 -17.62 31.59
C LYS A 118 -14.99 -17.17 32.06
N LYS A 119 -14.88 -16.86 33.36
CA LYS A 119 -13.63 -16.41 33.97
C LYS A 119 -12.55 -17.50 33.89
N LEU A 120 -12.92 -18.76 34.11
CA LEU A 120 -11.97 -19.87 34.01
C LEU A 120 -11.49 -20.11 32.57
N LYS A 121 -12.35 -19.97 31.56
CA LYS A 121 -11.94 -20.03 30.15
C LYS A 121 -10.93 -18.92 29.80
N GLU A 122 -11.12 -17.72 30.34
CA GLU A 122 -10.18 -16.60 30.15
C GLU A 122 -8.83 -16.87 30.82
N GLU A 123 -8.82 -17.44 32.03
CA GLU A 123 -7.58 -17.79 32.75
C GLU A 123 -6.80 -18.93 32.09
N LEU A 124 -7.50 -19.93 31.54
CA LEU A 124 -6.88 -21.09 30.89
C LEU A 124 -6.37 -20.81 29.48
N ARG A 125 -6.96 -19.85 28.78
CA ARG A 125 -6.65 -19.55 27.37
C ARG A 125 -5.14 -19.28 27.14
N PRO A 126 -4.47 -18.39 27.88
CA PRO A 126 -3.04 -18.12 27.67
C PRO A 126 -2.15 -19.36 27.86
N GLY A 127 -2.50 -20.21 28.83
CA GLY A 127 -1.79 -21.47 29.08
C GLY A 127 -1.93 -22.47 27.94
N LEU A 128 -3.14 -22.61 27.41
CA LEU A 128 -3.43 -23.45 26.26
C LEU A 128 -2.72 -22.94 24.99
N GLU A 129 -2.76 -21.63 24.74
CA GLU A 129 -2.05 -20.99 23.63
C GLU A 129 -0.54 -21.26 23.68
N SER A 130 0.07 -21.07 24.86
CA SER A 130 1.50 -21.35 25.08
C SER A 130 1.86 -22.83 24.88
N TYR A 131 1.00 -23.73 25.35
CA TYR A 131 1.17 -25.17 25.13
C TYR A 131 1.10 -25.53 23.63
N ILE A 132 0.11 -25.00 22.91
CA ILE A 132 -0.04 -25.22 21.47
C ILE A 132 1.18 -24.69 20.72
N ALA A 133 1.66 -23.49 21.03
CA ALA A 133 2.85 -22.91 20.43
C ALA A 133 4.08 -23.82 20.63
N LYS A 134 4.28 -24.31 21.86
CA LYS A 134 5.37 -25.24 22.20
C LYS A 134 5.30 -26.57 21.44
N VAL A 135 4.11 -27.17 21.33
CA VAL A 135 3.91 -28.46 20.64
C VAL A 135 4.10 -28.30 19.13
N LEU A 136 3.57 -27.22 18.56
CA LEU A 136 3.65 -26.95 17.13
C LEU A 136 4.98 -26.32 16.68
N ARG A 137 5.86 -25.96 17.63
CA ARG A 137 7.15 -25.28 17.38
C ARG A 137 6.99 -23.98 16.58
N ILE A 138 5.97 -23.19 16.93
CA ILE A 138 5.64 -21.89 16.32
C ILE A 138 5.67 -20.77 17.34
#